data_AF-A0A842N3S4-F1
#
_entry.id   AF-A0A842N3S4-F1
#
_cell.length_a   1.000
_cell.length_b   1.000
_cell.length_c   1.000
_cell.angle_alpha   90.00
_cell.angle_beta   90.00
_cell.angle_gamma   90.00
#
_symmetry.space_group_name_H-M   'P 1'
#
loop_
_entity.id
_entity.type
_entity.pdbx_description
1 polymer ?
#
loop_
_entity_poly.entity_id
_entity_poly.type
_entity_poly.pdbx_seq_one_letter_code
_entity_poly.pdbx_strand_id
1 'polypeptide(L)'
;MKLMKKINISLIITLSFFIFSMLLSTIPCQKAPNILPLNYDWKVCNLNPDNYMNFEGKILFLGYTESLAETYILILALSFLVPFTILNIKKGGKK
;
A
#
# COMPACT_ATOMS: atom_id res chain seq x y z
N MET A 1 0.57 22.95 13.73
CA MET A 1 -0.57 22.96 12.78
C MET A 1 -1.84 22.52 13.49
N LYS A 2 -2.98 23.15 13.17
CA LYS A 2 -4.31 22.72 13.64
C LYS A 2 -4.58 21.26 13.20
N LEU A 3 -5.31 20.49 14.02
CA LEU A 3 -5.61 19.08 13.76
C LEU A 3 -6.25 18.85 12.38
N MET A 4 -7.25 19.67 12.02
CA MET A 4 -7.91 19.63 10.70
C MET A 4 -6.92 19.73 9.54
N LYS A 5 -5.89 20.56 9.64
CA LYS A 5 -4.89 20.72 8.58
C LYS A 5 -4.01 19.47 8.43
N LYS A 6 -3.70 18.79 9.54
CA LYS A 6 -2.93 17.53 9.52
C LYS A 6 -3.73 16.40 8.89
N ILE A 7 -5.02 16.30 9.23
CA ILE A 7 -5.94 15.33 8.64
C ILE A 7 -6.03 15.55 7.13
N ASN A 8 -6.31 16.79 6.69
CA ASN A 8 -6.45 17.10 5.26
C ASN A 8 -5.17 16.76 4.47
N ILE A 9 -3.99 17.10 4.98
CA ILE A 9 -2.72 16.78 4.30
C ILE A 9 -2.49 15.26 4.25
N SER A 10 -2.73 14.55 5.36
CA SER A 10 -2.58 13.09 5.40
C SER A 10 -3.52 12.41 4.39
N LEU A 11 -4.75 12.92 4.29
CA LEU A 11 -5.77 12.42 3.37
C LEU A 11 -5.40 12.68 1.90
N ILE A 12 -4.88 13.87 1.57
CA ILE A 12 -4.37 14.18 0.23
C ILE A 12 -3.21 13.25 -0.15
N ILE A 13 -2.26 13.03 0.77
CA ILE A 13 -1.14 12.11 0.55
C ILE A 13 -1.63 10.68 0.33
N THR A 14 -2.57 10.22 1.16
CA THR A 14 -3.20 8.90 1.08
C THR A 14 -3.87 8.68 -0.28
N LEU A 15 -4.74 9.61 -0.69
CA LEU A 15 -5.45 9.54 -1.97
C LEU A 15 -4.46 9.55 -3.15
N SER A 16 -3.47 10.43 -3.11
CA SER A 16 -2.45 10.50 -4.16
C SER A 16 -1.69 9.19 -4.27
N PHE A 17 -1.20 8.66 -3.14
CA PHE A 17 -0.48 7.39 -3.09
C PHE A 17 -1.34 6.22 -3.60
N PHE A 18 -2.61 6.17 -3.20
CA PHE A 18 -3.53 5.14 -3.67
C PHE A 18 -3.73 5.19 -5.19
N ILE A 19 -3.99 6.37 -5.76
CA ILE A 19 -4.10 6.54 -7.22
C ILE A 19 -2.80 6.13 -7.92
N PHE A 20 -1.64 6.53 -7.39
CA PHE A 20 -0.35 6.11 -7.94
C PHE A 20 -0.15 4.60 -7.87
N SER A 21 -0.56 3.94 -6.79
CA SER A 21 -0.44 2.48 -6.64
C SER A 21 -1.34 1.68 -7.58
N MET A 22 -2.41 2.29 -8.10
CA MET A 22 -3.23 1.70 -9.15
C MET A 22 -2.53 1.75 -10.51
N LEU A 23 -1.80 2.84 -10.81
CA LEU A 23 -1.18 3.06 -12.11
C LEU A 23 0.24 2.48 -12.21
N LEU A 24 1.00 2.56 -11.11
CA LEU A 24 2.41 2.17 -11.03
C LEU A 24 2.60 0.98 -10.10
N SER A 25 3.64 0.18 -10.37
CA SER A 25 3.99 -0.94 -9.51
C SER A 25 4.77 -0.45 -8.28
N THR A 26 4.06 -0.13 -7.21
CA THR A 26 4.63 0.43 -5.97
C THR A 26 4.49 -0.47 -4.76
N ILE A 27 3.64 -1.50 -4.82
CA ILE A 27 3.30 -2.32 -3.67
C ILE A 27 4.11 -3.61 -3.69
N PRO A 28 4.85 -3.94 -2.63
CA PRO A 28 5.55 -5.21 -2.55
C PRO A 28 4.54 -6.36 -2.53
N CYS A 29 4.79 -7.37 -3.36
CA CYS A 29 3.99 -8.56 -3.48
C CYS A 29 4.91 -9.77 -3.65
N GLN A 30 4.46 -10.94 -3.21
CA GLN A 30 5.08 -12.21 -3.55
C GLN A 30 4.24 -12.89 -4.63
N LYS A 31 4.87 -13.32 -5.72
CA LYS A 31 4.20 -14.10 -6.75
C LYS A 31 4.76 -15.51 -6.77
N ALA A 32 3.89 -16.50 -6.80
CA ALA A 32 4.25 -17.89 -7.08
C ALA A 32 3.43 -18.40 -8.28
N PRO A 33 4.05 -19.12 -9.21
CA PRO A 33 3.31 -19.73 -10.32
C PRO A 33 2.41 -20.86 -9.78
N ASN A 34 1.30 -21.18 -10.45
CA ASN A 34 0.39 -22.24 -9.99
C ASN A 34 0.91 -23.66 -10.31
N ILE A 35 2.22 -23.89 -10.13
CA ILE A 35 2.90 -25.18 -10.33
C ILE A 35 3.75 -25.50 -9.10
N LEU A 36 3.84 -26.79 -8.76
CA LEU A 36 4.65 -27.25 -7.64
C LEU A 36 6.10 -27.49 -8.09
N PRO A 37 7.11 -27.13 -7.27
CA PRO A 37 7.00 -26.44 -5.98
C PRO A 37 6.68 -24.94 -6.11
N LEU A 38 5.88 -24.41 -5.19
CA LEU A 38 5.54 -22.98 -5.11
C LEU A 38 6.76 -22.16 -4.68
N ASN A 39 7.48 -21.60 -5.64
CA ASN A 39 8.56 -20.66 -5.39
C ASN A 39 8.01 -19.23 -5.38
N TYR A 40 8.02 -18.59 -4.22
CA TYR A 40 7.54 -17.22 -4.03
C TYR A 40 8.68 -16.22 -4.26
N ASP A 41 8.52 -15.38 -5.29
CA ASP A 41 9.45 -14.29 -5.58
C ASP A 41 8.86 -12.93 -5.19
N TRP A 42 9.65 -12.14 -4.47
CA TRP A 42 9.32 -10.76 -4.15
C TRP A 42 9.44 -9.87 -5.40
N LYS A 43 8.33 -9.21 -5.74
CA LYS A 43 8.26 -8.23 -6.82
C LYS A 43 7.44 -7.02 -6.36
N VAL A 44 7.44 -5.98 -7.17
CA VAL A 44 6.49 -4.87 -7.02
C VAL A 44 5.31 -5.08 -7.95
N CYS A 45 4.11 -4.92 -7.40
CA CYS A 45 2.83 -5.03 -8.10
C CYS A 45 2.14 -3.67 -8.12
N ASN A 46 1.32 -3.46 -9.13
CA ASN A 46 0.26 -2.46 -9.06
C ASN A 46 -0.99 -3.07 -8.43
N LEU A 47 -1.88 -2.20 -7.97
CA LEU A 47 -3.15 -2.55 -7.37
C LEU A 47 -4.30 -2.63 -8.38
N ASN A 48 -4.02 -2.52 -9.68
CA ASN A 48 -5.06 -2.55 -10.69
C ASN A 48 -5.71 -3.94 -10.76
N PRO A 49 -7.04 -4.08 -10.55
CA PRO A 49 -7.74 -5.35 -10.61
C PRO A 49 -7.62 -6.04 -11.98
N ASP A 50 -7.51 -5.28 -13.07
CA ASP A 50 -7.41 -5.84 -14.42
C ASP A 50 -6.09 -6.60 -14.62
N ASN A 51 -5.01 -6.15 -14.00
CA ASN A 51 -3.72 -6.84 -14.06
C ASN A 51 -3.67 -8.07 -13.16
N TYR A 52 -4.49 -8.10 -12.10
CA TYR A 52 -4.60 -9.23 -11.19
C TYR A 52 -5.30 -10.43 -11.85
N MET A 53 -6.39 -10.19 -12.60
CA MET A 53 -7.15 -11.27 -13.26
C MET A 53 -6.36 -12.04 -14.32
N ASN A 54 -5.29 -11.44 -14.85
CA ASN A 54 -4.47 -12.04 -15.92
C ASN A 54 -3.31 -12.91 -15.42
N PHE A 55 -3.13 -13.06 -14.11
CA PHE A 55 -2.02 -13.85 -13.55
C PHE A 55 -2.47 -15.27 -13.17
N GLU A 56 -1.94 -16.28 -13.86
CA GLU A 56 -2.21 -17.71 -13.61
C GLU A 56 -1.37 -18.26 -12.43
N GLY A 57 -1.41 -17.60 -11.27
CA GLY A 57 -0.63 -17.97 -10.10
C GLY A 57 -1.18 -17.40 -8.79
N LYS A 58 -0.49 -17.70 -7.69
CA LYS A 58 -0.80 -17.10 -6.39
C LYS A 58 -0.06 -15.79 -6.22
N ILE A 59 -0.77 -14.75 -5.79
CA ILE A 59 -0.17 -13.48 -5.41
C ILE A 59 -0.50 -13.22 -3.95
N LEU A 60 0.53 -13.02 -3.14
CA LEU A 60 0.41 -12.54 -1.78
C LEU A 60 0.81 -11.07 -1.77
N PHE A 61 -0.11 -10.20 -1.38
CA PHE A 61 0.17 -8.78 -1.23
C PHE A 61 0.76 -8.48 0.16
N LEU A 62 1.07 -7.20 0.40
CA LEU A 62 1.49 -6.70 1.71
C LEU A 62 0.58 -7.25 2.83
N GLY A 63 1.19 -7.90 3.83
CA GLY A 63 0.45 -8.54 4.92
C GLY A 63 0.05 -10.00 4.66
N TYR A 64 0.61 -10.63 3.62
CA TYR A 64 0.35 -12.02 3.24
C TYR A 64 -1.12 -12.32 2.89
N THR A 65 -1.85 -11.32 2.41
CA THR A 65 -3.23 -11.48 1.95
C THR A 65 -3.28 -11.82 0.46
N GLU A 66 -4.17 -12.74 0.09
CA GLU A 66 -4.54 -13.04 -1.31
C GLU A 66 -5.69 -12.11 -1.79
N SER A 67 -6.30 -11.33 -0.89
CA SER A 67 -7.43 -10.45 -1.18
C SER A 67 -6.97 -9.05 -1.56
N LEU A 68 -7.29 -8.64 -2.79
CA LEU A 68 -7.02 -7.29 -3.28
C LEU A 68 -7.75 -6.22 -2.46
N ALA A 69 -8.98 -6.51 -2.00
CA ALA A 69 -9.77 -5.61 -1.18
C ALA A 69 -9.14 -5.37 0.20
N GLU A 70 -8.64 -6.42 0.85
CA GLU A 70 -7.91 -6.30 2.12
C GLU A 70 -6.63 -5.47 1.95
N THR A 71 -5.94 -5.68 0.83
CA THR A 71 -4.74 -4.92 0.46
C THR A 71 -5.05 -3.43 0.31
N TYR A 72 -6.18 -3.06 -0.31
CA TYR A 72 -6.59 -1.66 -0.42
C TYR A 72 -6.80 -1.01 0.94
N ILE A 73 -7.51 -1.70 1.84
CA ILE A 73 -7.77 -1.21 3.19
C ILE A 73 -6.46 -1.01 3.95
N LEU A 74 -5.55 -1.99 3.88
CA LEU A 74 -4.24 -1.91 4.50
C LEU A 74 -3.41 -0.74 3.97
N ILE A 75 -3.39 -0.54 2.65
CA ILE A 75 -2.63 0.55 2.04
C ILE A 75 -3.23 1.90 2.41
N LEU A 76 -4.56 2.06 2.36
CA LEU A 76 -5.22 3.30 2.77
C LEU A 76 -4.94 3.60 4.25
N ALA A 77 -5.02 2.59 5.12
CA ALA A 77 -4.74 2.76 6.54
C ALA A 77 -3.27 3.14 6.80
N LEU A 78 -2.32 2.41 6.21
CA LEU A 78 -0.89 2.67 6.41
C LEU A 78 -0.46 4.00 5.79
N SER A 79 -0.89 4.29 4.55
CA SER A 79 -0.55 5.55 3.88
C SER A 79 -1.21 6.77 4.51
N PHE A 80 -2.25 6.60 5.33
CA PHE A 80 -2.78 7.66 6.19
C PHE A 80 -2.03 7.77 7.52
N LEU A 81 -1.81 6.65 8.21
CA LEU A 81 -1.19 6.62 9.54
C LEU A 81 0.24 7.13 9.51
N VAL A 82 1.03 6.82 8.48
CA VAL A 82 2.42 7.29 8.36
C VAL A 82 2.53 8.83 8.31
N PRO A 83 1.93 9.55 7.35
CA PRO A 83 2.00 11.01 7.33
C PRO A 83 1.29 11.63 8.55
N PHE A 84 0.20 11.04 9.03
CA PHE A 84 -0.48 11.55 10.21
C PHE A 84 0.40 11.47 11.47
N THR A 85 1.08 10.33 11.69
CA THR A 85 2.04 10.17 12.80
C THR A 85 3.21 11.13 12.65
N ILE A 86 3.83 11.22 11.46
CA ILE A 86 4.94 12.16 11.20
C ILE A 86 4.53 13.62 11.51
N LEU A 87 3.34 14.05 11.10
CA LEU A 87 2.83 15.39 11.38
C LEU A 87 2.45 15.62 12.87
N ASN A 88 2.31 14.53 13.63
CA ASN A 88 2.04 14.56 15.07
C ASN A 88 3.27 14.40 15.95
N ILE A 89 4.40 13.93 15.40
CA ILE A 89 5.69 14.01 16.07
C ILE A 89 5.97 15.50 16.32
N LYS A 90 5.84 15.92 17.58
CA LYS A 90 6.35 17.23 18.01
C LYS A 90 7.84 17.22 17.66
N LYS A 91 8.31 18.19 16.87
CA LYS A 91 9.75 18.46 16.75
C LYS A 91 10.29 18.58 18.17
N GLY A 92 10.98 17.53 18.63
CA GLY A 92 11.79 17.59 19.85
C GLY A 92 12.69 18.81 19.72
N GLY A 93 12.65 19.66 20.74
CA GLY A 93 13.06 21.05 20.65
C GLY A 93 14.45 21.29 20.06
N LYS A 94 14.54 22.38 19.31
CA LYS A 94 15.66 23.31 19.46
C LYS A 94 15.05 24.66 19.79
N LYS A 95 14.96 24.94 21.10
CA LYS A 95 15.11 26.30 21.61
C LYS A 95 16.55 26.72 21.37
#